data_AF-A0A960QYP2-F1
#
_entry.id   AF-A0A960QYP2-F1
#
_cell.length_a   1.000
_cell.length_b   1.000
_cell.length_c   1.000
_cell.angle_alpha   90.00
_cell.angle_beta   90.00
_cell.angle_gamma   90.00
#
_symmetry.space_group_name_H-M   'P 1'
#
loop_
_entity.id
_entity.type
_entity.pdbx_description
1 polymer ?
#
loop_
_entity_poly.entity_id
_entity_poly.type
_entity_poly.pdbx_seq_one_letter_code
_entity_poly.pdbx_strand_id
1 'polypeptide(L)'
;MKTFPNCLPILAAIVALSLSASAAEFTVEKEADGVVIKIDGKLFTKYVTGDKVGNKPYFYPVIGPTGKGMTRAYPMEDVKGEAQDHPHHRSFYFGHQFVNDNDTWHEELTLKERAKGDEAKLAELKKTLGATKNREILQAESKGDHAILKVTSDYFDAKGERMAEDVRTFTFRVAADGSRVVDADITFTAVMDTVKFADAKDAGFSLRVAHSMSVDAKEGGRIVNSHGDLDKDAWGK
;
A
#
# COMPACT_ATOMS: atom_id res chain seq x y z
N MET A 1 -26.74 13.01 80.50
CA MET A 1 -26.99 13.37 79.10
C MET A 1 -25.71 13.14 78.32
N LYS A 2 -25.69 12.16 77.41
CA LYS A 2 -24.51 11.82 76.58
C LYS A 2 -24.68 12.49 75.21
N THR A 3 -23.70 13.29 74.80
CA THR A 3 -23.66 14.01 73.52
C THR A 3 -23.14 13.10 72.41
N PHE A 4 -23.88 12.98 71.30
CA PHE A 4 -23.43 12.29 70.09
C PHE A 4 -22.66 13.27 69.17
N PRO A 5 -21.54 12.87 68.54
CA PRO A 5 -20.86 13.71 67.57
C PRO A 5 -21.55 13.65 66.21
N ASN A 6 -21.78 14.82 65.61
CA ASN A 6 -22.29 14.99 64.25
C ASN A 6 -21.24 14.53 63.22
N CYS A 7 -21.54 13.46 62.49
CA CYS A 7 -20.85 13.12 61.24
C CYS A 7 -21.46 13.93 60.09
N LEU A 8 -20.69 14.87 59.54
CA LEU A 8 -21.02 15.59 58.31
C LEU A 8 -20.66 14.69 57.11
N PRO A 9 -21.57 14.41 56.16
CA PRO A 9 -21.24 13.62 54.98
C PRO A 9 -20.49 14.50 53.98
N ILE A 10 -19.25 14.11 53.66
CA ILE A 10 -18.48 14.70 52.55
C ILE A 10 -19.03 14.09 51.25
N LEU A 11 -19.78 14.90 50.50
CA LEU A 11 -20.27 14.53 49.17
C LEU A 11 -19.11 14.65 48.18
N ALA A 12 -18.47 13.52 47.83
CA ALA A 12 -17.45 13.49 46.79
C ALA A 12 -18.12 13.60 45.41
N ALA A 13 -17.98 14.75 44.76
CA ALA A 13 -18.40 14.95 43.38
C ALA A 13 -17.47 14.15 42.45
N ILE A 14 -17.96 13.02 41.92
CA ILE A 14 -17.28 12.29 40.85
C ILE A 14 -17.51 13.09 39.57
N VAL A 15 -16.53 13.93 39.20
CA VAL A 15 -16.48 14.53 37.87
C VAL A 15 -16.07 13.42 36.89
N ALA A 16 -17.05 12.90 36.16
CA ALA A 16 -16.77 12.02 35.03
C ALA A 16 -16.10 12.86 33.93
N LEU A 17 -14.77 12.82 33.85
CA LEU A 17 -14.07 13.30 32.66
C LEU A 17 -14.44 12.37 31.50
N SER A 18 -15.32 12.82 30.62
CA SER A 18 -15.46 12.23 29.30
C SER A 18 -14.17 12.51 28.53
N LEU A 19 -13.29 11.52 28.45
CA LEU A 19 -12.22 11.50 27.44
C LEU A 19 -12.89 11.43 26.07
N SER A 20 -13.15 12.58 25.47
CA SER A 20 -13.44 12.63 24.04
C SER A 20 -12.18 12.14 23.33
N ALA A 21 -12.26 10.94 22.74
CA ALA A 21 -11.20 10.49 21.84
C ALA A 21 -11.08 11.54 20.73
N SER A 22 -9.93 12.21 20.65
CA SER A 22 -9.64 13.09 19.52
C SER A 22 -9.66 12.25 18.26
N ALA A 23 -10.33 12.73 17.21
CA ALA A 23 -10.19 12.13 15.89
C ALA A 23 -8.71 12.13 15.50
N ALA A 24 -8.28 11.05 14.82
CA ALA A 24 -6.91 10.91 14.34
C ALA A 24 -6.56 12.07 13.41
N GLU A 25 -5.43 12.72 13.65
CA GLU A 25 -5.00 13.87 12.84
C GLU A 25 -4.14 13.40 11.68
N PHE A 26 -4.55 13.70 10.45
CA PHE A 26 -3.75 13.41 9.27
C PHE A 26 -2.87 14.59 8.89
N THR A 27 -1.64 14.30 8.45
CA THR A 27 -0.82 15.28 7.72
C THR A 27 -0.29 14.67 6.43
N VAL A 28 -0.12 15.53 5.42
CA VAL A 28 0.37 15.16 4.10
C VAL A 28 1.52 16.09 3.73
N GLU A 29 2.67 15.51 3.41
CA GLU A 29 3.91 16.23 3.12
C GLU A 29 4.42 15.83 1.73
N LYS A 30 4.55 16.80 0.83
CA LYS A 30 5.12 16.58 -0.50
C LYS A 30 6.65 16.58 -0.41
N GLU A 31 7.28 15.57 -1.01
CA GLU A 31 8.72 15.44 -1.13
C GLU A 31 9.12 15.30 -2.61
N ALA A 32 10.42 15.39 -2.92
CA ALA A 32 10.90 15.32 -4.30
C ALA A 32 10.62 13.95 -4.97
N ASP A 33 10.57 12.89 -4.18
CA ASP A 33 10.44 11.49 -4.61
C ASP A 33 9.12 10.85 -4.16
N GLY A 34 8.16 11.64 -3.67
CA GLY A 34 6.86 11.12 -3.26
C GLY A 34 6.03 12.04 -2.38
N VAL A 35 5.05 11.44 -1.70
CA VAL A 35 4.16 12.11 -0.75
C VAL A 35 4.08 11.28 0.53
N VAL A 36 4.46 11.88 1.66
CA VAL A 36 4.41 11.25 2.99
C VAL A 36 3.04 11.53 3.61
N ILE A 37 2.42 10.48 4.16
CA ILE A 37 1.16 10.53 4.90
C ILE A 37 1.44 10.10 6.33
N LYS A 38 1.05 10.94 7.29
CA LYS A 38 1.19 10.68 8.72
C LYS A 38 -0.16 10.68 9.41
N ILE A 39 -0.21 9.97 10.54
CA ILE A 39 -1.32 9.95 11.49
C ILE A 39 -0.75 10.32 12.86
N ASP A 40 -1.30 11.34 13.50
CA ASP A 40 -0.86 11.88 14.80
C ASP A 40 0.66 12.16 14.82
N GLY A 41 1.16 12.76 13.73
CA GLY A 41 2.58 13.08 13.54
C GLY A 41 3.50 11.88 13.27
N LYS A 42 2.98 10.65 13.22
CA LYS A 42 3.76 9.42 12.96
C LYS A 42 3.53 8.92 11.54
N LEU A 43 4.58 8.39 10.91
CA LEU A 43 4.49 7.81 9.57
C LEU A 43 3.41 6.74 9.48
N PHE A 44 2.48 6.91 8.55
CA PHE A 44 1.57 5.85 8.12
C PHE A 44 2.12 5.18 6.86
N THR A 45 2.32 5.95 5.80
CA THR A 45 2.88 5.47 4.54
C THR A 45 3.44 6.61 3.70
N LYS A 46 4.25 6.30 2.68
CA LYS A 46 4.68 7.24 1.65
C LYS A 46 4.29 6.70 0.29
N TYR A 47 3.63 7.51 -0.53
CA TYR A 47 3.47 7.25 -1.95
C TYR A 47 4.78 7.58 -2.66
N VAL A 48 5.52 6.56 -3.08
CA VAL A 48 6.83 6.66 -3.70
C VAL A 48 6.68 6.78 -5.22
N THR A 49 7.28 7.84 -5.78
CA THR A 49 7.30 8.10 -7.23
C THR A 49 8.71 8.20 -7.79
N GLY A 50 9.73 8.46 -6.94
CA GLY A 50 11.11 8.67 -7.35
C GLY A 50 12.00 7.42 -7.41
N ASP A 51 11.45 6.22 -7.25
CA ASP A 51 12.23 4.98 -7.38
C ASP A 51 12.67 4.77 -8.84
N LYS A 52 13.99 4.71 -9.03
CA LYS A 52 14.64 4.54 -10.34
C LYS A 52 14.66 3.09 -10.81
N VAL A 53 14.48 2.13 -9.90
CA VAL A 53 14.48 0.69 -10.21
C VAL A 53 13.05 0.20 -10.43
N GLY A 54 12.11 0.66 -9.60
CA GLY A 54 10.69 0.33 -9.72
C GLY A 54 10.08 0.75 -11.06
N ASN A 55 9.21 -0.11 -11.60
CA ASN A 55 8.51 0.17 -12.86
C ASN A 55 7.13 0.83 -12.65
N LYS A 56 6.72 1.07 -11.39
CA LYS A 56 5.42 1.62 -10.99
C LYS A 56 5.50 2.35 -9.66
N PRO A 57 4.65 3.37 -9.41
CA PRO A 57 4.55 3.99 -8.10
C PRO A 57 3.89 3.03 -7.10
N TYR A 58 4.27 3.17 -5.83
CA TYR A 58 3.83 2.28 -4.76
C TYR A 58 3.81 3.00 -3.41
N PHE A 59 3.25 2.36 -2.40
CA PHE A 59 3.19 2.85 -1.03
C PHE A 59 4.13 2.03 -0.15
N TYR A 60 5.07 2.69 0.52
CA TYR A 60 6.00 2.03 1.45
C TYR A 60 6.59 3.01 2.46
N PRO A 61 6.80 2.60 3.73
CA PRO A 61 6.24 1.40 4.36
C PRO A 61 4.74 1.55 4.62
N VAL A 62 4.01 0.46 4.84
CA VAL A 62 2.66 0.55 5.43
C VAL A 62 2.76 0.23 6.91
N ILE A 63 2.57 1.23 7.76
CA ILE A 63 2.61 1.07 9.21
C ILE A 63 1.19 0.81 9.74
N GLY A 64 1.05 -0.12 10.68
CA GLY A 64 -0.21 -0.45 11.36
C GLY A 64 -0.46 0.40 12.61
N PRO A 65 -1.64 0.29 13.23
CA PRO A 65 -2.01 1.08 14.43
C PRO A 65 -1.08 0.84 15.63
N THR A 66 -0.42 -0.32 15.69
CA THR A 66 0.56 -0.65 16.74
C THR A 66 1.99 -0.14 16.47
N GLY A 67 2.19 0.58 15.35
CA GLY A 67 3.50 1.05 14.92
C GLY A 67 4.38 -0.02 14.23
N LYS A 68 3.84 -1.22 13.98
CA LYS A 68 4.53 -2.29 13.25
C LYS A 68 4.33 -2.14 11.73
N GLY A 69 5.33 -2.52 10.95
CA GLY A 69 5.18 -2.65 9.50
C GLY A 69 4.22 -3.79 9.15
N MET A 70 3.28 -3.52 8.25
CA MET A 70 2.25 -4.46 7.79
C MET A 70 2.62 -5.11 6.46
N THR A 71 3.58 -4.55 5.74
CA THR A 71 4.07 -5.03 4.46
C THR A 71 5.54 -5.43 4.54
N ARG A 72 5.95 -6.28 3.59
CA ARG A 72 7.35 -6.65 3.39
C ARG A 72 8.20 -5.46 2.96
N ALA A 73 9.45 -5.45 3.44
CA ALA A 73 10.40 -4.37 3.18
C ALA A 73 11.18 -4.58 1.88
N TYR A 74 11.40 -5.83 1.48
CA TYR A 74 12.07 -6.12 0.21
C TYR A 74 11.19 -5.70 -0.99
N PRO A 75 11.75 -5.09 -2.05
CA PRO A 75 13.17 -4.76 -2.28
C PRO A 75 13.58 -3.35 -1.86
N MET A 76 12.75 -2.62 -1.13
CA MET A 76 13.04 -1.26 -0.69
C MET A 76 14.14 -1.24 0.39
N GLU A 77 14.16 -2.24 1.27
CA GLU A 77 15.16 -2.42 2.32
C GLU A 77 15.52 -3.90 2.53
N ASP A 78 16.77 -4.15 2.92
CA ASP A 78 17.25 -5.48 3.29
C ASP A 78 17.03 -5.75 4.78
N VAL A 79 15.97 -6.50 5.08
CA VAL A 79 15.64 -6.94 6.45
C VAL A 79 16.11 -8.38 6.65
N LYS A 80 16.90 -8.61 7.71
CA LYS A 80 17.40 -9.96 8.04
C LYS A 80 16.24 -10.93 8.27
N GLY A 81 16.29 -12.06 7.57
CA GLY A 81 15.29 -13.13 7.67
C GLY A 81 14.11 -12.95 6.72
N GLU A 82 13.95 -11.77 6.13
CA GLU A 82 12.96 -11.57 5.08
C GLU A 82 13.43 -12.24 3.78
N ALA A 83 12.51 -12.91 3.08
CA ALA A 83 12.79 -13.44 1.76
C ALA A 83 13.23 -12.33 0.79
N GLN A 84 14.02 -12.70 -0.21
CA GLN A 84 14.62 -11.79 -1.19
C GLN A 84 14.17 -12.28 -2.56
N ASP A 85 12.86 -12.16 -2.81
CA ASP A 85 12.15 -12.78 -3.91
C ASP A 85 11.04 -11.88 -4.43
N HIS A 86 10.72 -11.99 -5.72
CA HIS A 86 9.60 -11.28 -6.33
C HIS A 86 9.64 -9.75 -6.09
N PRO A 87 10.75 -9.07 -6.48
CA PRO A 87 11.00 -7.66 -6.15
C PRO A 87 9.94 -6.70 -6.69
N HIS A 88 9.19 -7.10 -7.70
CA HIS A 88 8.06 -6.35 -8.24
C HIS A 88 6.89 -6.16 -7.26
N HIS A 89 6.77 -6.98 -6.21
CA HIS A 89 5.73 -6.85 -5.17
C HIS A 89 6.10 -5.82 -4.09
N ARG A 90 6.22 -4.56 -4.49
CA ARG A 90 6.63 -3.44 -3.62
C ARG A 90 5.51 -3.01 -2.69
N SER A 91 5.42 -3.67 -1.53
CA SER A 91 4.51 -3.29 -0.44
C SER A 91 3.05 -3.17 -0.91
N PHE A 92 2.49 -1.96 -1.05
CA PHE A 92 1.11 -1.72 -1.48
C PHE A 92 1.08 -0.91 -2.77
N TYR A 93 0.40 -1.38 -3.82
CA TYR A 93 0.26 -0.63 -5.07
C TYR A 93 -0.96 -1.09 -5.87
N PHE A 94 -1.27 -0.33 -6.91
CA PHE A 94 -2.21 -0.72 -7.94
C PHE A 94 -1.49 -0.87 -9.28
N GLY A 95 -1.75 -1.96 -9.98
CA GLY A 95 -1.17 -2.22 -11.29
C GLY A 95 -1.82 -3.39 -12.01
N HIS A 96 -1.36 -3.66 -13.22
CA HIS A 96 -1.80 -4.80 -14.01
C HIS A 96 -0.61 -5.40 -14.75
N GLN A 97 -0.60 -6.71 -14.96
CA GLN A 97 0.49 -7.36 -15.67
C GLN A 97 0.52 -6.95 -17.13
N PHE A 98 -0.48 -7.30 -17.93
CA PHE A 98 -0.41 -7.05 -19.36
C PHE A 98 -1.40 -5.96 -19.78
N VAL A 99 -0.84 -4.82 -20.21
CA VAL A 99 -1.58 -3.74 -20.88
C VAL A 99 -1.10 -3.69 -22.32
N ASN A 100 -1.99 -3.97 -23.28
CA ASN A 100 -1.64 -4.19 -24.69
C ASN A 100 -0.42 -5.11 -24.85
N ASP A 101 -0.44 -6.26 -24.16
CA ASP A 101 0.62 -7.29 -24.17
C ASP A 101 2.00 -6.84 -23.61
N ASN A 102 2.08 -5.63 -23.05
CA ASN A 102 3.28 -5.16 -22.34
C ASN A 102 3.17 -5.44 -20.84
N ASP A 103 4.22 -6.02 -20.27
CA ASP A 103 4.34 -6.35 -18.86
C ASP A 103 4.62 -5.08 -18.03
N THR A 104 3.57 -4.49 -17.47
CA THR A 104 3.63 -3.34 -16.56
C THR A 104 3.67 -3.75 -15.08
N TRP A 105 3.72 -5.04 -14.76
CA TRP A 105 3.76 -5.55 -13.38
C TRP A 105 5.17 -5.93 -12.95
N HIS A 106 5.86 -6.72 -13.76
CA HIS A 106 7.24 -7.10 -13.48
C HIS A 106 8.20 -5.97 -13.78
N GLU A 107 9.30 -5.92 -13.04
CA GLU A 107 10.35 -4.91 -13.20
C GLU A 107 11.69 -5.56 -13.55
N GLU A 108 12.68 -4.74 -13.90
CA GLU A 108 13.98 -5.23 -14.37
C GLU A 108 14.64 -6.20 -13.38
N LEU A 109 14.52 -5.98 -12.07
CA LEU A 109 15.03 -6.91 -11.06
C LEU A 109 14.40 -8.30 -11.19
N THR A 110 13.09 -8.37 -11.47
CA THR A 110 12.41 -9.65 -11.68
C THR A 110 12.90 -10.35 -12.95
N LEU A 111 13.13 -9.58 -14.01
CA LEU A 111 13.62 -10.14 -15.26
C LEU A 111 15.03 -10.70 -15.07
N LYS A 112 15.89 -10.02 -14.30
CA LYS A 112 17.22 -10.53 -13.92
C LYS A 112 17.15 -11.83 -13.13
N GLU A 113 16.26 -11.91 -12.13
CA GLU A 113 16.00 -13.15 -11.37
C GLU A 113 15.55 -14.30 -12.29
N ARG A 114 14.62 -14.03 -13.22
CA ARG A 114 14.11 -15.02 -14.18
C ARG A 114 15.15 -15.45 -15.21
N ALA A 115 16.00 -14.52 -15.62
CA ALA A 115 17.07 -14.76 -16.58
C ALA A 115 18.17 -15.66 -15.99
N LYS A 116 18.40 -15.61 -14.66
CA LYS A 116 19.43 -16.41 -13.97
C LYS A 116 20.83 -16.26 -14.61
N GLY A 117 21.17 -15.03 -15.03
CA GLY A 117 22.44 -14.71 -15.67
C GLY A 117 22.51 -14.96 -17.18
N ASP A 118 21.44 -15.44 -17.82
CA ASP A 118 21.36 -15.56 -19.27
C ASP A 118 20.97 -14.21 -19.91
N GLU A 119 21.95 -13.56 -20.53
CA GLU A 119 21.78 -12.25 -21.19
C GLU A 119 20.84 -12.30 -22.39
N ALA A 120 20.82 -13.40 -23.16
CA ALA A 120 19.92 -13.54 -24.30
C ALA A 120 18.47 -13.66 -23.83
N LYS A 121 18.25 -14.43 -22.76
CA LYS A 121 16.95 -14.53 -22.11
C LYS A 121 16.51 -13.21 -21.48
N LEU A 122 17.42 -12.48 -20.84
CA LEU A 122 17.13 -11.16 -20.28
C LEU A 122 16.70 -10.17 -21.38
N ALA A 123 17.44 -10.16 -22.50
CA ALA A 123 17.12 -9.32 -23.65
C ALA A 123 15.74 -9.66 -24.24
N GLU A 124 15.39 -10.94 -24.32
CA GLU A 124 14.06 -11.38 -24.78
C GLU A 124 12.95 -10.90 -23.83
N LEU A 125 13.10 -11.11 -22.53
CA LEU A 125 12.13 -10.68 -21.52
C LEU A 125 11.91 -9.16 -21.52
N LYS A 126 12.97 -8.38 -21.82
CA LYS A 126 12.88 -6.91 -21.86
C LYS A 126 12.06 -6.39 -23.05
N LYS A 127 11.83 -7.17 -24.10
CA LYS A 127 11.08 -6.73 -25.29
C LYS A 127 9.62 -6.39 -25.01
N THR A 128 9.07 -6.89 -23.92
CA THR A 128 7.70 -6.62 -23.49
C THR A 128 7.65 -5.84 -22.18
N LEU A 129 8.77 -5.35 -21.66
CA LEU A 129 8.80 -4.67 -20.35
C LEU A 129 8.22 -3.26 -20.46
N GLY A 130 6.96 -3.10 -20.06
CA GLY A 130 6.32 -1.80 -19.92
C GLY A 130 6.55 -1.17 -18.54
N ALA A 131 5.92 -0.02 -18.33
CA ALA A 131 5.94 0.66 -17.04
C ALA A 131 4.67 1.47 -16.79
N THR A 132 4.39 1.73 -15.53
CA THR A 132 3.46 2.78 -15.10
C THR A 132 4.29 3.86 -14.40
N LYS A 133 4.18 5.12 -14.78
CA LYS A 133 4.95 6.20 -14.12
C LYS A 133 4.00 7.26 -13.61
N ASN A 134 4.17 7.68 -12.36
CA ASN A 134 3.46 8.85 -11.88
C ASN A 134 3.91 10.07 -12.70
N ARG A 135 2.95 10.79 -13.26
CA ARG A 135 3.19 12.02 -14.02
C ARG A 135 3.10 13.24 -13.11
N GLU A 136 2.08 13.29 -12.26
CA GLU A 136 1.82 14.45 -11.41
C GLU A 136 1.08 14.08 -10.12
N ILE A 137 1.32 14.87 -9.06
CA ILE A 137 0.52 14.92 -7.84
C ILE A 137 -0.51 16.04 -7.97
N LEU A 138 -1.74 15.68 -8.32
CA LEU A 138 -2.86 16.60 -8.57
C LEU A 138 -3.43 17.20 -7.26
N GLN A 139 -3.42 16.42 -6.18
CA GLN A 139 -3.89 16.83 -4.86
C GLN A 139 -3.13 16.04 -3.80
N ALA A 140 -2.72 16.69 -2.72
CA ALA A 140 -2.11 16.03 -1.57
C ALA A 140 -2.37 16.92 -0.35
N GLU A 141 -3.43 16.62 0.38
CA GLU A 141 -3.89 17.45 1.50
C GLU A 141 -4.59 16.60 2.56
N SER A 142 -4.76 17.18 3.74
CA SER A 142 -5.52 16.60 4.85
C SER A 142 -6.65 17.54 5.23
N LYS A 143 -7.77 16.97 5.65
CA LYS A 143 -8.95 17.74 6.10
C LYS A 143 -9.58 17.06 7.31
N GLY A 144 -9.18 17.51 8.49
CA GLY A 144 -9.67 16.94 9.75
C GLY A 144 -9.15 15.52 9.95
N ASP A 145 -10.05 14.55 9.84
CA ASP A 145 -9.86 13.14 10.18
C ASP A 145 -9.45 12.23 9.00
N HIS A 146 -9.16 12.81 7.83
CA HIS A 146 -8.74 12.08 6.65
C HIS A 146 -7.72 12.85 5.81
N ALA A 147 -6.99 12.11 4.96
CA ALA A 147 -6.11 12.63 3.93
C ALA A 147 -6.56 12.20 2.53
N ILE A 148 -6.31 13.06 1.55
CA ILE A 148 -6.58 12.81 0.14
C ILE A 148 -5.29 12.96 -0.65
N LEU A 149 -4.96 11.94 -1.44
CA LEU A 149 -3.90 11.97 -2.44
C LEU A 149 -4.49 11.66 -3.80
N LYS A 150 -4.51 12.66 -4.69
CA LYS A 150 -4.91 12.49 -6.09
C LYS A 150 -3.69 12.59 -6.98
N VAL A 151 -3.53 11.62 -7.86
CA VAL A 151 -2.37 11.50 -8.75
C VAL A 151 -2.80 11.09 -10.14
N THR A 152 -1.96 11.37 -11.12
CA THR A 152 -2.10 10.82 -12.47
C THR A 152 -0.88 10.01 -12.84
N SER A 153 -1.08 8.90 -13.52
CA SER A 153 -0.01 8.00 -13.96
C SER A 153 -0.18 7.65 -15.43
N ASP A 154 0.94 7.55 -16.15
CA ASP A 154 0.97 7.12 -17.54
C ASP A 154 1.45 5.67 -17.64
N TYR A 155 0.84 4.91 -18.55
CA TYR A 155 1.23 3.55 -18.89
C TYR A 155 2.03 3.59 -20.20
N PHE A 156 3.22 3.03 -20.17
CA PHE A 156 4.15 2.98 -21.29
C PHE A 156 4.39 1.54 -21.74
N ASP A 157 4.45 1.36 -23.05
CA ASP A 157 4.88 0.10 -23.65
C ASP A 157 6.41 -0.07 -23.53
N ALA A 158 6.93 -1.20 -24.01
CA ALA A 158 8.36 -1.51 -23.98
C ALA A 158 9.22 -0.60 -24.89
N LYS A 159 8.60 0.17 -25.78
CA LYS A 159 9.27 1.16 -26.65
C LYS A 159 9.22 2.57 -26.05
N GLY A 160 8.50 2.77 -24.94
CA GLY A 160 8.29 4.06 -24.31
C GLY A 160 7.13 4.85 -24.90
N GLU A 161 6.27 4.23 -25.70
CA GLU A 161 5.04 4.84 -26.22
C GLU A 161 3.94 4.79 -25.15
N ARG A 162 3.25 5.91 -24.97
CA ARG A 162 2.19 6.03 -23.96
C ARG A 162 0.89 5.39 -24.46
N MET A 163 0.43 4.36 -23.77
CA MET A 163 -0.75 3.57 -24.13
C MET A 163 -2.03 4.09 -23.47
N ALA A 164 -1.94 4.43 -22.18
CA ALA A 164 -3.06 4.85 -21.35
C ALA A 164 -2.60 5.81 -20.26
N GLU A 165 -3.56 6.43 -19.60
CA GLU A 165 -3.35 7.08 -18.31
C GLU A 165 -4.39 6.61 -17.29
N ASP A 166 -4.05 6.75 -16.02
CA ASP A 166 -5.03 6.74 -14.94
C ASP A 166 -4.97 8.02 -14.11
N VAL A 167 -6.11 8.30 -13.48
CA VAL A 167 -6.22 9.21 -12.34
C VAL A 167 -6.64 8.37 -11.15
N ARG A 168 -5.85 8.42 -10.09
CA ARG A 168 -6.09 7.69 -8.84
C ARG A 168 -6.34 8.71 -7.73
N THR A 169 -7.45 8.56 -7.02
CA THR A 169 -7.70 9.26 -5.75
C THR A 169 -7.61 8.24 -4.63
N PHE A 170 -6.66 8.43 -3.72
CA PHE A 170 -6.55 7.67 -2.48
C PHE A 170 -7.11 8.51 -1.33
N THR A 171 -8.02 7.92 -0.56
CA THR A 171 -8.56 8.51 0.66
C THR A 171 -8.09 7.68 1.86
N PHE A 172 -7.41 8.32 2.80
CA PHE A 172 -6.89 7.68 4.01
C PHE A 172 -7.72 8.13 5.21
N ARG A 173 -8.19 7.18 6.02
CA ARG A 173 -9.01 7.45 7.22
C ARG A 173 -8.73 6.43 8.32
N VAL A 174 -9.06 6.79 9.55
CA VAL A 174 -9.11 5.85 10.69
C VAL A 174 -10.57 5.56 11.00
N ALA A 175 -10.97 4.29 10.90
CA ALA A 175 -12.31 3.86 11.23
C ALA A 175 -12.56 3.90 12.75
N ALA A 176 -13.83 3.85 13.16
CA ALA A 176 -14.23 3.94 14.57
C ALA A 176 -13.63 2.85 15.47
N ASP A 177 -13.28 1.69 14.90
CA ASP A 177 -12.62 0.57 15.58
C ASP A 177 -11.08 0.71 15.63
N GLY A 178 -10.53 1.80 15.10
CA GLY A 178 -9.09 2.06 15.00
C GLY A 178 -8.42 1.47 13.75
N SER A 179 -9.18 0.82 12.86
CA SER A 179 -8.65 0.31 11.60
C SER A 179 -8.16 1.43 10.69
N ARG A 180 -7.00 1.25 10.06
CA ARG A 180 -6.50 2.16 9.01
C ARG A 180 -7.11 1.75 7.68
N VAL A 181 -7.81 2.68 7.03
CA VAL A 181 -8.51 2.43 5.77
C VAL A 181 -7.86 3.26 4.67
N VAL A 182 -7.63 2.63 3.53
CA VAL A 182 -7.22 3.29 2.29
C VAL A 182 -8.22 2.93 1.21
N ASP A 183 -9.07 3.88 0.85
CA ASP A 183 -9.98 3.74 -0.29
C ASP A 183 -9.31 4.30 -1.54
N ALA A 184 -9.68 3.76 -2.69
CA ALA A 184 -9.12 4.21 -3.94
C ALA A 184 -10.15 4.22 -5.07
N ASP A 185 -10.26 5.36 -5.73
CA ASP A 185 -10.99 5.55 -6.97
C ASP A 185 -10.00 5.67 -8.12
N ILE A 186 -10.17 4.84 -9.15
CA ILE A 186 -9.24 4.79 -10.28
C ILE A 186 -10.04 4.91 -11.58
N THR A 187 -9.76 5.98 -12.32
CA THR A 187 -10.33 6.23 -13.65
C THR A 187 -9.24 6.06 -14.68
N PHE A 188 -9.47 5.20 -15.67
CA PHE A 188 -8.59 5.03 -16.82
C PHE A 188 -9.07 5.82 -18.02
N THR A 189 -8.12 6.39 -18.76
CA THR A 189 -8.34 7.00 -20.06
C THR A 189 -7.39 6.36 -21.08
N ALA A 190 -7.94 5.82 -22.15
CA ALA A 190 -7.14 5.35 -23.27
C ALA A 190 -6.48 6.55 -23.98
N VAL A 191 -5.19 6.44 -24.28
CA VAL A 191 -4.45 7.46 -25.06
C VAL A 191 -4.33 7.03 -26.52
N MET A 192 -4.37 5.72 -26.76
CA MET A 192 -4.48 5.10 -28.09
C MET A 192 -5.92 4.68 -28.40
N ASP A 193 -6.19 4.30 -29.65
CA ASP A 193 -7.49 3.82 -30.13
C ASP A 193 -8.04 2.63 -29.33
N THR A 194 -7.16 1.76 -28.83
CA THR A 194 -7.55 0.59 -28.03
C THR A 194 -6.50 0.30 -26.97
N VAL A 195 -6.97 0.10 -25.74
CA VAL A 195 -6.18 -0.37 -24.60
C VAL A 195 -6.85 -1.61 -24.01
N LYS A 196 -6.15 -2.74 -24.09
CA LYS A 196 -6.58 -4.03 -23.57
C LYS A 196 -5.83 -4.34 -22.28
N PHE A 197 -6.58 -4.56 -21.22
CA PHE A 197 -6.12 -5.16 -19.97
C PHE A 197 -6.33 -6.68 -20.11
N ALA A 198 -5.26 -7.46 -20.09
CA ALA A 198 -5.37 -8.90 -20.32
C ALA A 198 -5.93 -9.64 -19.11
N ASP A 199 -6.59 -10.77 -19.33
CA ASP A 199 -6.87 -11.69 -18.23
C ASP A 199 -5.55 -12.28 -17.71
N ALA A 200 -5.12 -11.82 -16.54
CA ALA A 200 -3.85 -12.16 -15.93
C ALA A 200 -4.02 -12.32 -14.42
N LYS A 201 -3.30 -13.28 -13.84
CA LYS A 201 -3.32 -13.53 -12.39
C LYS A 201 -2.86 -12.34 -11.54
N ASP A 202 -2.08 -11.44 -12.15
CA ASP A 202 -1.40 -10.32 -11.51
C ASP A 202 -2.11 -9.01 -11.94
N ALA A 203 -3.09 -8.57 -11.15
CA ALA A 203 -3.96 -7.45 -11.50
C ALA A 203 -4.58 -6.76 -10.27
N GLY A 204 -4.82 -5.45 -10.39
CA GLY A 204 -5.56 -4.66 -9.41
C GLY A 204 -4.73 -4.23 -8.20
N PHE A 205 -5.36 -4.23 -7.03
CA PHE A 205 -4.73 -3.87 -5.78
C PHE A 205 -3.87 -5.02 -5.24
N SER A 206 -2.60 -4.71 -5.01
CA SER A 206 -1.61 -5.65 -4.49
C SER A 206 -1.12 -5.17 -3.13
N LEU A 207 -1.14 -6.07 -2.15
CA LEU A 207 -0.58 -5.85 -0.81
C LEU A 207 0.34 -7.02 -0.47
N ARG A 208 1.65 -6.78 -0.44
CA ARG A 208 2.65 -7.76 -0.03
C ARG A 208 2.77 -7.74 1.49
N VAL A 209 1.96 -8.56 2.17
CA VAL A 209 1.94 -8.68 3.63
C VAL A 209 3.33 -8.97 4.21
N ALA A 210 3.58 -8.54 5.44
CA ALA A 210 4.83 -8.76 6.16
C ALA A 210 5.24 -10.25 6.18
N HIS A 211 6.55 -10.53 6.18
CA HIS A 211 7.05 -11.90 6.11
C HIS A 211 6.52 -12.82 7.21
N SER A 212 6.36 -12.28 8.42
CA SER A 212 5.80 -13.01 9.57
C SER A 212 4.34 -13.46 9.38
N MET A 213 3.63 -12.84 8.43
CA MET A 213 2.27 -13.22 8.04
C MET A 213 2.24 -14.24 6.91
N SER A 214 3.38 -14.61 6.34
CA SER A 214 3.47 -15.70 5.36
C SER A 214 3.20 -17.04 6.03
N VAL A 215 2.36 -17.87 5.40
CA VAL A 215 2.11 -19.25 5.82
C VAL A 215 3.42 -20.05 5.84
N ASP A 216 4.23 -19.91 4.79
CA ASP A 216 5.45 -20.69 4.60
C ASP A 216 6.59 -20.26 5.54
N ALA A 217 6.54 -19.04 6.08
CA ALA A 217 7.50 -18.57 7.08
C ALA A 217 7.36 -19.33 8.41
N LYS A 218 6.19 -19.94 8.69
CA LYS A 218 5.87 -20.65 9.94
C LYS A 218 6.01 -19.76 11.19
N GLU A 219 5.78 -18.46 11.04
CA GLU A 219 5.81 -17.45 12.11
C GLU A 219 4.42 -17.07 12.64
N GLY A 220 3.37 -17.79 12.22
CA GLY A 220 1.99 -17.64 12.70
C GLY A 220 1.00 -17.07 11.69
N GLY A 221 1.46 -16.69 10.49
CA GLY A 221 0.61 -16.31 9.36
C GLY A 221 -0.34 -17.42 8.91
N ARG A 222 -1.56 -17.03 8.48
CA ARG A 222 -2.59 -17.94 7.96
C ARG A 222 -3.41 -17.26 6.86
N ILE A 223 -3.90 -18.05 5.91
CA ILE A 223 -4.92 -17.62 4.95
C ILE A 223 -6.25 -18.25 5.34
N VAL A 224 -7.34 -17.48 5.28
CA VAL A 224 -8.71 -17.98 5.47
C VAL A 224 -9.59 -17.34 4.40
N ASN A 225 -10.31 -18.14 3.61
CA ASN A 225 -11.29 -17.61 2.66
C ASN A 225 -12.71 -17.60 3.27
N SER A 226 -13.69 -17.04 2.53
CA SER A 226 -15.09 -16.97 2.97
C SER A 226 -15.78 -18.32 3.14
N HIS A 227 -15.22 -19.38 2.55
CA HIS A 227 -15.69 -20.77 2.70
C HIS A 227 -15.11 -21.46 3.94
N GLY A 228 -14.16 -20.81 4.63
CA GLY A 228 -13.45 -21.37 5.77
C GLY A 228 -12.28 -22.28 5.39
N ASP A 229 -11.89 -22.34 4.11
CA ASP A 229 -10.66 -23.02 3.69
C ASP A 229 -9.46 -22.30 4.31
N LEU A 230 -8.41 -23.06 4.61
CA LEU A 230 -7.21 -22.56 5.26
C LEU A 230 -5.98 -22.71 4.35
N ASP A 231 -5.08 -21.73 4.43
CA ASP A 231 -3.73 -21.78 3.88
C ASP A 231 -3.69 -22.24 2.41
N LYS A 232 -3.04 -23.37 2.13
CA LYS A 232 -2.92 -23.92 0.77
C LYS A 232 -4.29 -24.22 0.14
N ASP A 233 -5.27 -24.62 0.95
CA ASP A 233 -6.60 -24.95 0.44
C ASP A 233 -7.40 -23.70 0.10
N ALA A 234 -7.05 -22.53 0.66
CA ALA A 234 -7.64 -21.24 0.33
C ALA A 234 -6.97 -20.54 -0.87
N TRP A 235 -5.75 -20.96 -1.26
CA TRP A 235 -4.96 -20.25 -2.26
C TRP A 235 -5.59 -20.30 -3.66
N GLY A 236 -5.89 -19.12 -4.23
CA GLY A 236 -6.42 -18.97 -5.58
C GLY A 236 -7.89 -19.35 -5.75
N LYS A 237 -8.65 -19.39 -4.65
CA LYS A 237 -10.09 -19.70 -4.61
C LYS A 237 -10.93 -18.54 -4.12
#